data_AF-A0ABD6B814-F1
#
_entry.id   AF-A0ABD6B814-F1
#
_cell.length_a   1.000
_cell.length_b   1.000
_cell.length_c   1.000
_cell.angle_alpha   90.00
_cell.angle_beta   90.00
_cell.angle_gamma   90.00
#
_symmetry.space_group_name_H-M   'P 1'
#
loop_
_entity.id
_entity.type
_entity.pdbx_description
1 polymer ?
#
loop_
_entity_poly.entity_id
_entity_poly.type
_entity_poly.pdbx_seq_one_letter_code
_entity_poly.pdbx_strand_id
1 'polypeptide(L)' 'MAQETISVEGMACGSCEETVESALAALYGAESVEADNTTDTVEIEGEADPEN' A
#
# COMPACT_ATOMS: atom_id res chain seq x y z
N MET A 1 -3.62 -14.10 -7.77
CA MET A 1 -3.62 -13.11 -6.69
C MET A 1 -2.17 -12.87 -6.36
N ALA A 2 -1.63 -11.75 -6.80
CA ALA A 2 -0.30 -11.31 -6.44
C ALA A 2 -0.41 -10.54 -5.12
N GLN A 3 0.53 -10.77 -4.22
CA GLN A 3 0.67 -9.99 -2.99
C GLN A 3 2.06 -9.37 -3.03
N GLU A 4 2.14 -8.07 -2.84
CA GLU A 4 3.39 -7.30 -2.84
C GLU A 4 3.46 -6.50 -1.54
N THR A 5 4.58 -6.60 -0.84
CA THR A 5 4.83 -5.81 0.37
C THR A 5 5.93 -4.79 0.07
N ILE A 6 5.62 -3.51 0.26
CA ILE A 6 6.51 -2.39 -0.05
C ILE A 6 6.80 -1.64 1.25
N SER A 7 8.06 -1.31 1.50
CA SER A 7 8.43 -0.41 2.60
C SER A 7 8.31 1.05 2.16
N VAL A 8 7.61 1.86 2.96
CA VAL A 8 7.39 3.28 2.67
C VAL A 8 8.04 4.11 3.77
N GLU A 9 9.18 4.69 3.46
CA GLU A 9 9.91 5.55 4.39
C GLU A 9 9.10 6.82 4.72
N GLY A 10 8.84 7.06 6.01
CA GLY A 10 8.16 8.27 6.49
C GLY A 10 6.66 8.10 6.78
N MET A 11 6.15 6.86 6.78
CA MET A 11 4.79 6.54 7.19
C MET A 11 4.68 6.43 8.72
N ALA A 12 5.10 7.47 9.45
CA ALA A 12 5.14 7.43 10.92
C ALA A 12 3.90 8.05 11.59
N CYS A 13 2.91 8.48 10.82
CA CYS A 13 1.73 9.20 11.32
C CYS A 13 0.46 8.63 10.70
N GLY A 14 -0.62 8.50 11.48
CA GLY A 14 -1.90 7.95 11.00
C GLY A 14 -2.49 8.73 9.81
N SER A 15 -2.20 10.02 9.68
CA SER A 15 -2.60 10.80 8.49
C SER A 15 -1.83 10.42 7.23
N CYS A 16 -0.57 9.98 7.38
CA CYS A 16 0.26 9.51 6.28
C CYS A 16 -0.20 8.12 5.83
N GLU A 17 -0.56 7.23 6.76
CA GLU A 17 -1.16 5.93 6.48
C GLU A 17 -2.41 6.07 5.60
N GLU A 18 -3.41 6.85 6.05
CA GLU A 18 -4.68 7.05 5.32
C GLU A 18 -4.45 7.60 3.90
N THR A 19 -3.49 8.50 3.75
CA THR A 19 -3.14 9.09 2.44
C THR A 19 -2.53 8.06 1.51
N VAL A 20 -1.61 7.23 2.02
CA VAL A 20 -0.94 6.19 1.23
C VAL A 20 -1.90 5.07 0.87
N GLU A 21 -2.72 4.62 1.82
CA GLU A 21 -3.75 3.61 1.59
C GLU A 21 -4.74 4.07 0.50
N SER A 22 -5.30 5.28 0.62
CA SER A 22 -6.22 5.82 -0.42
C SER A 22 -5.55 6.01 -1.77
N ALA A 23 -4.28 6.43 -1.82
CA ALA A 23 -3.56 6.59 -3.08
C ALA A 23 -3.32 5.26 -3.79
N LEU A 24 -2.96 4.22 -3.03
CA LEU A 24 -2.73 2.87 -3.55
C LEU A 24 -4.03 2.15 -3.88
N ALA A 25 -5.08 2.31 -3.07
CA ALA A 25 -6.41 1.76 -3.35
C ALA A 25 -7.05 2.39 -4.60
N ALA A 26 -6.61 3.60 -4.98
CA ALA A 26 -7.01 4.23 -6.24
C ALA A 26 -6.24 3.71 -7.47
N LEU A 27 -5.19 2.90 -7.28
CA LEU A 27 -4.47 2.29 -8.39
C LEU A 27 -5.30 1.16 -9.02
N TYR A 28 -5.30 1.12 -10.35
CA TYR A 28 -6.01 0.10 -11.09
C TYR A 28 -5.31 -1.26 -10.91
N GLY A 29 -5.96 -2.18 -10.22
CA GLY A 29 -5.45 -3.52 -9.94
C GLY A 29 -5.16 -3.80 -8.46
N ALA A 30 -5.29 -2.83 -7.57
CA ALA A 30 -5.30 -3.07 -6.12
C ALA A 30 -6.70 -3.53 -5.68
N GLU A 31 -6.81 -4.77 -5.17
CA GLU A 31 -8.04 -5.31 -4.58
C GLU A 31 -8.07 -5.10 -3.06
N SER A 32 -6.93 -5.32 -2.39
CA SER A 32 -6.72 -5.01 -0.98
C SER A 32 -5.47 -4.16 -0.83
N VAL A 33 -5.53 -3.17 0.06
CA VAL A 33 -4.37 -2.38 0.48
C VAL A 33 -4.42 -2.30 1.99
N GLU A 34 -3.34 -2.69 2.65
CA GLU A 34 -3.17 -2.56 4.09
C GLU A 34 -1.87 -1.79 4.36
N ALA A 35 -2.00 -0.57 4.88
CA ALA A 35 -0.85 0.24 5.27
C ALA A 35 -0.60 0.12 6.78
N ASP A 36 0.66 -0.09 7.17
CA ASP A 36 1.04 -0.26 8.57
C ASP A 36 2.09 0.79 8.97
N ASN A 37 1.64 1.82 9.69
CA ASN A 37 2.51 2.89 10.19
C ASN A 37 3.49 2.43 11.28
N THR A 38 3.27 1.25 11.88
CA THR A 38 4.13 0.73 12.95
C THR A 38 5.41 0.13 12.38
N THR A 39 5.29 -0.50 11.21
CA THR A 39 6.39 -1.19 10.52
C THR A 39 6.87 -0.46 9.27
N ASP A 40 6.28 0.71 8.95
CA ASP A 40 6.56 1.49 7.73
C ASP A 40 6.43 0.63 6.46
N THR A 41 5.42 -0.24 6.42
CA THR A 41 5.18 -1.17 5.31
C THR A 41 3.75 -1.10 4.82
N VAL A 42 3.57 -1.34 3.53
CA VAL A 42 2.26 -1.44 2.89
C VAL A 42 2.19 -2.75 2.15
N GLU A 43 1.12 -3.49 2.40
CA GLU A 43 0.80 -4.71 1.69
C GLU A 43 -0.32 -4.41 0.68
N ILE A 44 -0.09 -4.82 -0.57
CA ILE A 44 -1.06 -4.65 -1.65
C ILE A 44 -1.35 -6.04 -2.20
N GLU A 45 -2.62 -6.42 -2.21
CA GLU A 45 -3.09 -7.63 -2.87
C GLU A 45 -3.92 -7.24 -4.09
N GLY A 46 -3.65 -7.88 -5.22
CA GLY A 46 -4.47 -7.68 -6.41
C GLY A 46 -3.84 -8.24 -7.68
N GLU A 47 -4.32 -7.74 -8.80
CA GLU A 47 -3.80 -8.05 -10.14
C GLU A 47 -2.84 -6.96 -10.65
N ALA A 48 -2.58 -5.93 -9.85
CA ALA A 48 -1.58 -4.92 -10.15
C ALA A 48 -0.18 -5.54 -10.06
N ASP A 49 0.38 -5.95 -11.21
CA ASP A 49 1.81 -6.12 -11.38
C ASP A 49 2.48 -4.73 -11.28
N PRO A 50 3.28 -4.42 -10.24
CA PRO A 50 3.96 -3.12 -10.14
C PRO A 50 5.12 -2.94 -11.13
N GLU A 51 5.33 -3.93 -12.02
CA GLU A 51 6.36 -3.90 -13.06
C GLU A 51 5.90 -3.36 -14.44
N ASN A 52 4.64 -2.92 -14.62
CA ASN A 52 4.16 -2.42 -15.93
C ASN A 52 3.35 -1.11 -15.89
#